data_AF-A0A496SD28-F1
#
_entry.id   AF-A0A496SD28-F1
#
_cell.length_a   1.000
_cell.length_b   1.000
_cell.length_c   1.000
_cell.angle_alpha   90.00
_cell.angle_beta   90.00
_cell.angle_gamma   90.00
#
_symmetry.space_group_name_H-M   'P 1'
#
loop_
_entity.id
_entity.type
_entity.pdbx_description
1 polymer ?
#
loop_
_entity_poly.entity_id
_entity_poly.type
_entity_poly.pdbx_seq_one_letter_code
_entity_poly.pdbx_strand_id
1 'polypeptide(L)'
;MLWTIAKREFLSHLQTFRFGAGLVLCIGLVSLSTFVLTKDYERRLEAYNIDVQKHKDELKNIHVWSALQPRIDRRPEVLSIFNRGVERRFGTTVRIYWGEVPTYAAEETKQNPYMAVFPTLDLVTVVAVVLSLLAILFAYDAVVGEKEMGTLRLVLSNPVPRDKVLLGKYIAGIACLSIPLLLSFVTALIVMELSPTVSLKVGDFGRIGLMFLFCLVYVSAFFLLGLLFSSRTSRRSTCLALLLVCWVLFVVIVPNAGLYVAKRVYPTVLKCTPYFGQKFGS
;
A
#
# COMPACT_ATOMS: atom_id res chain seq x y z
N MET A 1 2.13 16.95 32.66
CA MET A 1 3.41 16.19 32.60
C MET A 1 3.54 15.32 31.35
N LEU A 2 2.56 14.46 31.01
CA LEU A 2 2.64 13.65 29.78
C LEU A 2 2.64 14.51 28.50
N TRP A 3 1.75 15.50 28.43
CA TRP A 3 1.68 16.47 27.32
C TRP A 3 2.97 17.28 27.12
N THR A 4 3.62 17.70 28.22
CA THR A 4 4.86 18.49 28.16
C THR A 4 6.03 17.66 27.64
N ILE A 5 6.09 16.37 28.00
CA ILE A 5 7.08 15.44 27.45
C ILE A 5 6.81 15.23 25.96
N ALA A 6 5.56 14.93 25.58
CA ALA A 6 5.18 14.70 24.19
C ALA A 6 5.45 15.93 23.30
N LYS A 7 5.13 17.14 23.77
CA LYS A 7 5.38 18.38 23.02
C LYS A 7 6.87 18.63 22.79
N ARG A 8 7.70 18.42 23.82
CA ARG A 8 9.16 18.56 23.71
C ARG A 8 9.72 17.57 22.68
N GLU A 9 9.33 16.31 22.79
CA GLU A 9 9.81 15.25 21.91
C GLU A 9 9.36 15.47 20.46
N PHE A 10 8.11 15.89 20.27
CA PHE A 10 7.57 16.23 18.96
C PHE A 10 8.36 17.36 18.29
N LEU A 11 8.68 18.43 19.02
CA LEU A 11 9.50 19.53 18.51
C LEU A 11 10.92 19.07 18.17
N SER A 12 11.52 18.22 19.00
CA SER A 12 12.84 17.62 18.75
C SER A 12 12.86 16.83 17.43
N HIS A 13 11.85 15.99 17.20
CA HIS A 13 11.72 15.24 15.95
C HIS A 13 11.49 16.16 14.75
N LEU A 14 10.64 17.18 14.88
CA LEU A 14 10.33 18.11 13.80
C LEU A 14 11.55 18.93 13.35
N GLN A 15 12.43 19.28 14.27
CA GLN A 15 13.67 20.05 14.00
C GLN A 15 14.80 19.22 13.40
N THR A 16 14.63 17.90 13.31
CA THR A 16 15.67 17.02 12.78
C THR A 16 15.71 17.09 11.26
N PHE A 17 16.89 17.27 10.66
CA PHE A 17 17.07 17.27 9.19
C PHE A 17 16.46 16.03 8.50
N ARG A 18 16.53 14.89 9.17
CA ARG A 18 15.96 13.60 8.74
C ARG A 18 14.44 13.67 8.53
N PHE A 19 13.73 14.44 9.36
CA PHE A 19 12.29 14.65 9.22
C PHE A 19 11.99 15.44 7.94
N GLY A 20 12.68 16.57 7.73
CA GLY A 20 12.54 17.37 6.53
C GLY A 20 12.83 16.58 5.26
N ALA A 21 13.96 15.85 5.24
CA ALA A 21 14.33 14.98 4.12
C ALA A 21 13.27 13.88 3.87
N GLY A 22 12.79 13.23 4.94
CA GLY A 22 11.74 12.21 4.85
C GLY A 22 10.42 12.76 4.31
N LEU A 23 10.01 13.94 4.74
CA LEU A 23 8.81 14.63 4.27
C LEU A 23 8.91 14.98 2.78
N VAL A 24 10.01 15.60 2.35
CA VAL A 24 10.23 15.96 0.94
C VAL A 24 10.25 14.71 0.07
N LEU A 25 10.92 13.64 0.52
CA LEU A 25 10.98 12.38 -0.19
C LEU A 25 9.61 11.71 -0.30
N CYS A 26 8.80 11.71 0.78
CA CYS A 26 7.43 11.19 0.72
C CYS A 26 6.57 11.96 -0.27
N ILE A 27 6.56 13.29 -0.19
CA ILE A 27 5.76 14.13 -1.10
C ILE A 27 6.21 13.93 -2.55
N GLY A 28 7.51 13.96 -2.81
CA GLY A 28 8.06 13.79 -4.16
C GLY A 28 7.68 12.43 -4.76
N LEU A 29 7.86 11.35 -4.00
CA LEU A 29 7.51 10.01 -4.46
C LEU A 29 6.01 9.82 -4.65
N VAL A 30 5.19 10.30 -3.71
CA VAL A 30 3.72 10.16 -3.78
C VAL A 30 3.14 11.00 -4.92
N SER A 31 3.67 12.20 -5.14
CA SER A 31 3.24 13.05 -6.26
C SER A 31 3.56 12.39 -7.59
N LEU A 32 4.79 11.88 -7.75
CA LEU A 32 5.21 11.18 -8.95
C LEU A 32 4.40 9.89 -9.18
N SER A 33 4.21 9.07 -8.14
CA SER A 33 3.43 7.84 -8.25
C SER A 33 1.99 8.12 -8.64
N THR A 34 1.34 9.06 -7.95
CA THR A 34 -0.05 9.41 -8.20
C THR A 34 -0.22 9.92 -9.63
N PHE A 35 0.69 10.77 -10.09
CA PHE A 35 0.67 11.26 -11.48
C PHE A 35 0.78 10.13 -12.51
N VAL A 36 1.69 9.17 -12.30
CA VAL A 36 1.83 8.00 -13.17
C VAL A 36 0.58 7.14 -13.14
N LEU A 37 0.01 6.90 -11.96
CA LEU A 37 -1.18 6.06 -11.77
C LEU A 37 -2.44 6.70 -12.35
N THR A 38 -2.59 8.02 -12.29
CA THR A 38 -3.74 8.72 -12.88
C THR A 38 -3.74 8.59 -14.40
N LYS A 39 -2.59 8.78 -15.07
CA LYS A 39 -2.48 8.56 -16.52
C LYS A 39 -2.77 7.13 -16.93
N ASP A 40 -2.30 6.18 -16.12
CA ASP A 40 -2.54 4.76 -16.35
C ASP A 40 -4.02 4.38 -16.11
N TYR A 41 -4.70 5.05 -15.17
CA TYR A 41 -6.14 4.94 -14.96
C TYR A 41 -6.94 5.51 -16.14
N GLU A 42 -6.57 6.68 -16.67
CA GLU A 42 -7.22 7.28 -17.85
C GLU A 42 -7.16 6.36 -19.06
N ARG A 43 -5.99 5.80 -19.36
CA ARG A 43 -5.82 4.82 -20.45
C ARG A 43 -6.71 3.59 -20.26
N ARG A 44 -6.81 3.08 -19.03
CA ARG A 44 -7.70 1.94 -18.73
C ARG A 44 -9.16 2.29 -18.90
N LEU A 45 -9.57 3.50 -18.52
CA LEU A 45 -10.95 3.94 -18.65
C LEU A 45 -11.36 4.11 -20.12
N GLU A 46 -10.46 4.64 -20.95
CA GLU A 46 -10.65 4.73 -22.41
C GLU A 46 -10.78 3.34 -23.04
N ALA A 47 -9.85 2.42 -22.73
CA ALA A 47 -9.90 1.04 -23.21
C ALA A 47 -11.21 0.36 -22.82
N TYR A 48 -11.64 0.49 -21.56
CA TYR A 48 -12.93 -0.02 -21.08
C TYR A 48 -14.10 0.55 -21.89
N ASN A 49 -14.14 1.86 -22.15
CA ASN A 49 -15.23 2.47 -22.90
C ASN A 49 -15.28 1.95 -24.35
N ILE A 50 -14.13 1.73 -24.99
CA ILE A 50 -14.02 1.16 -26.34
C ILE A 50 -14.51 -0.29 -26.34
N ASP A 51 -14.04 -1.11 -25.40
CA ASP A 51 -14.40 -2.53 -25.30
C ASP A 51 -15.90 -2.73 -25.05
N VAL A 52 -16.49 -1.92 -24.16
CA VAL A 52 -17.94 -1.96 -23.89
C VAL A 52 -18.75 -1.63 -25.13
N GLN A 53 -18.36 -0.64 -25.93
CA GLN A 53 -19.07 -0.30 -27.16
C GLN A 53 -18.95 -1.41 -28.19
N LYS A 54 -17.73 -1.92 -28.38
CA LYS A 54 -17.46 -3.05 -29.28
C LYS A 54 -18.29 -4.28 -28.92
N HIS A 55 -18.31 -4.69 -27.65
CA HIS A 55 -19.08 -5.84 -27.20
C HIS A 55 -20.59 -5.62 -27.33
N LYS A 56 -21.08 -4.39 -27.13
CA LYS A 56 -22.49 -4.05 -27.38
C LYS A 56 -22.86 -4.16 -28.86
N ASP A 57 -21.99 -3.71 -29.75
CA ASP A 57 -22.23 -3.77 -31.19
C ASP A 57 -22.12 -5.20 -31.73
N GLU A 58 -21.17 -6.00 -31.21
CA GLU A 58 -21.11 -7.44 -31.46
C GLU A 58 -22.43 -8.14 -31.05
N LEU A 59 -22.99 -7.80 -29.88
CA LEU A 59 -24.26 -8.38 -29.42
C LEU A 59 -25.44 -8.04 -30.33
N LYS A 60 -25.49 -6.84 -30.92
CA LYS A 60 -26.56 -6.44 -31.87
C LYS A 60 -26.49 -7.22 -33.18
N ASN A 61 -25.29 -7.58 -33.63
CA ASN A 61 -25.06 -8.25 -34.90
C ASN A 61 -25.27 -9.79 -34.82
N ILE A 62 -25.42 -10.35 -33.62
CA ILE A 62 -25.66 -11.78 -33.44
C ILE A 62 -27.15 -12.08 -33.63
N HIS A 63 -27.49 -12.93 -34.58
CA HIS A 63 -28.88 -13.34 -34.87
C HIS A 63 -29.18 -14.78 -34.44
N VAL A 64 -28.18 -15.54 -34.01
CA VAL A 64 -28.30 -16.95 -33.64
C VAL A 64 -27.91 -17.15 -32.18
N TRP A 65 -28.76 -17.85 -31.42
CA TRP A 65 -28.52 -18.14 -30.00
C TRP A 65 -27.22 -18.91 -29.74
N SER A 66 -26.81 -19.80 -30.66
CA SER A 66 -25.55 -20.54 -30.55
C SER A 66 -24.29 -19.69 -30.69
N ALA A 67 -24.39 -18.49 -31.29
CA ALA A 67 -23.29 -17.55 -31.44
C ALA A 67 -23.24 -16.48 -30.33
N LEU A 68 -24.23 -16.47 -29.41
CA LEU A 68 -24.29 -15.51 -28.32
C LEU A 68 -23.25 -15.85 -27.26
N GLN A 69 -22.21 -15.01 -27.16
CA GLN A 69 -21.17 -15.12 -26.13
C GLN A 69 -21.08 -13.81 -25.35
N PRO A 70 -21.93 -13.62 -24.31
CA PRO A 70 -21.93 -12.38 -23.56
C PRO A 70 -20.63 -12.23 -22.77
N ARG A 71 -20.07 -11.03 -22.82
CA ARG A 71 -18.88 -10.63 -22.06
C ARG A 71 -19.27 -9.56 -21.06
N ILE A 72 -18.74 -9.68 -19.84
CA ILE A 72 -18.87 -8.66 -18.81
C ILE A 72 -17.55 -7.93 -18.70
N ASP A 73 -17.59 -6.62 -18.96
CA ASP A 73 -16.46 -5.73 -18.79
C ASP A 73 -16.55 -5.07 -17.41
N ARG A 74 -15.47 -5.15 -16.63
CA ARG A 74 -15.38 -4.52 -15.31
C ARG A 74 -14.80 -3.11 -15.45
N ARG A 75 -15.51 -2.11 -14.92
CA ARG A 75 -15.01 -0.73 -14.88
C ARG A 75 -13.80 -0.62 -13.93
N PRO A 76 -12.74 0.11 -14.32
CA PRO A 76 -11.61 0.36 -13.41
C PRO A 76 -12.05 1.19 -12.21
N GLU A 77 -11.57 0.82 -11.02
CA GLU A 77 -11.87 1.53 -9.77
C GLU A 77 -11.04 2.82 -9.62
N VAL A 78 -11.68 3.91 -9.18
CA VAL A 78 -11.00 5.21 -8.94
C VAL A 78 -9.94 5.10 -7.84
N LEU A 79 -10.22 4.31 -6.80
CA LEU A 79 -9.27 4.05 -5.70
C LEU A 79 -8.01 3.30 -6.14
N SER A 80 -7.98 2.75 -7.37
CA SER A 80 -6.78 2.13 -7.93
C SER A 80 -5.61 3.11 -8.07
N ILE A 81 -5.89 4.42 -8.07
CA ILE A 81 -4.89 5.51 -8.08
C ILE A 81 -4.11 5.58 -6.76
N PHE A 82 -4.76 5.26 -5.63
CA PHE A 82 -4.12 5.23 -4.31
C PHE A 82 -3.43 3.89 -4.03
N ASN A 83 -4.09 2.80 -4.45
CA ASN A 83 -3.60 1.45 -4.27
C ASN A 83 -4.09 0.58 -5.43
N ARG A 84 -3.17 0.15 -6.29
CA ARG A 84 -3.50 -0.71 -7.42
C ARG A 84 -3.89 -2.12 -6.98
N GLY A 85 -3.38 -2.56 -5.82
CA GLY A 85 -3.84 -3.74 -5.09
C GLY A 85 -4.07 -4.98 -5.97
N VAL A 86 -5.31 -5.47 -5.95
CA VAL A 86 -5.73 -6.67 -6.70
C VAL A 86 -6.16 -6.36 -8.13
N GLU A 87 -6.33 -5.08 -8.48
CA GLU A 87 -6.75 -4.66 -9.82
C GLU A 87 -5.76 -5.11 -10.91
N ARG A 88 -4.48 -5.20 -10.55
CA ARG A 88 -3.43 -5.71 -11.43
C ARG A 88 -3.54 -7.22 -11.72
N ARG A 89 -4.25 -7.98 -10.89
CA ARG A 89 -4.28 -9.45 -10.95
C ARG A 89 -5.50 -10.01 -11.65
N PHE A 90 -6.53 -9.18 -11.85
CA PHE A 90 -7.74 -9.58 -12.53
C PHE A 90 -7.77 -8.97 -13.93
N GLY A 91 -8.17 -9.76 -14.93
CA GLY A 91 -8.46 -9.24 -16.25
C GLY A 91 -9.65 -8.28 -16.24
N THR A 92 -9.73 -7.45 -17.28
CA THR A 92 -10.79 -6.46 -17.45
C THR A 92 -12.10 -7.08 -17.94
N THR A 93 -12.03 -8.20 -18.66
CA THR A 93 -13.18 -8.79 -19.36
C THR A 93 -13.35 -10.27 -19.00
N VAL A 94 -14.60 -10.67 -18.75
CA VAL A 94 -14.99 -12.05 -18.41
C VAL A 94 -15.94 -12.58 -19.47
N ARG A 95 -15.62 -13.73 -20.06
CA ARG A 95 -16.56 -14.44 -20.95
C ARG A 95 -17.47 -15.34 -20.14
N ILE A 96 -18.77 -15.32 -20.42
CA ILE A 96 -19.75 -16.18 -19.75
C ILE A 96 -20.16 -17.29 -20.71
N TYR A 97 -20.02 -18.52 -20.25
CA TYR A 97 -20.51 -19.71 -20.93
C TYR A 97 -21.70 -20.29 -20.17
N TRP A 98 -22.59 -20.96 -20.91
CA TRP A 98 -23.71 -21.66 -20.32
C TRP A 98 -23.19 -22.88 -19.52
N GLY A 99 -23.52 -22.95 -18.23
CA GLY A 99 -23.14 -24.06 -17.35
C GLY A 99 -21.76 -23.96 -16.68
N GLU A 100 -20.95 -22.94 -16.99
CA GLU A 100 -19.71 -22.64 -16.27
C GLU A 100 -19.88 -21.43 -15.36
N VAL A 101 -19.38 -21.51 -14.13
CA VAL A 101 -19.26 -20.35 -13.25
C VAL A 101 -17.93 -19.68 -13.57
N PRO A 102 -17.93 -18.52 -14.26
CA PRO A 102 -16.69 -17.84 -14.61
C PRO A 102 -16.00 -17.39 -13.32
N THR A 103 -14.88 -18.03 -13.01
CA THR A 103 -14.19 -17.84 -11.73
C THR A 103 -13.19 -16.70 -11.79
N TYR A 104 -12.62 -16.40 -12.97
CA TYR A 104 -11.64 -15.32 -13.15
C TYR A 104 -11.75 -14.68 -14.54
N ALA A 105 -11.58 -13.35 -14.58
CA ALA A 105 -11.27 -12.63 -15.80
C ALA A 105 -9.83 -13.00 -16.22
N ALA A 106 -9.69 -13.88 -17.21
CA ALA A 106 -8.38 -14.19 -17.76
C ALA A 106 -7.88 -12.93 -18.49
N GLU A 107 -6.82 -12.31 -17.98
CA GLU A 107 -6.19 -11.19 -18.64
C GLU A 107 -5.52 -11.70 -19.93
N GLU A 108 -6.12 -11.45 -21.10
CA GLU A 108 -5.50 -11.71 -22.41
C GLU A 108 -4.42 -10.68 -22.77
N THR A 109 -4.01 -9.82 -21.83
CA THR A 109 -2.93 -8.87 -22.08
C THR A 109 -1.61 -9.63 -22.07
N LYS A 110 -0.94 -9.73 -23.23
CA LYS A 110 0.46 -10.15 -23.38
C LYS A 110 1.38 -9.17 -22.65
N GLN A 111 1.36 -9.13 -21.32
CA GLN A 111 2.30 -8.34 -20.54
C GLN A 111 3.63 -9.07 -20.45
N ASN A 112 4.71 -8.33 -20.64
CA ASN A 112 6.07 -8.86 -20.49
C ASN A 112 6.24 -9.48 -19.09
N PRO A 113 6.68 -10.74 -18.97
CA PRO A 113 6.83 -11.43 -17.68
C PRO A 113 7.71 -10.66 -16.69
N TYR A 114 8.67 -9.90 -17.20
CA TYR A 114 9.56 -9.06 -16.41
C TYR A 114 8.85 -7.90 -15.71
N MET A 115 7.78 -7.34 -16.31
CA MET A 115 7.03 -6.25 -15.66
C MET A 115 6.33 -6.74 -14.40
N ALA A 116 5.95 -8.02 -14.30
CA ALA A 116 5.31 -8.59 -13.12
C ALA A 116 6.23 -8.62 -11.88
N VAL A 117 7.55 -8.55 -12.07
CA VAL A 117 8.54 -8.57 -10.98
C VAL A 117 8.68 -7.19 -10.32
N PHE A 118 8.42 -6.10 -11.07
CA PHE A 118 8.52 -4.76 -10.52
C PHE A 118 7.23 -4.39 -9.77
N PRO A 119 7.31 -4.10 -8.45
CA PRO A 119 6.17 -3.62 -7.70
C PRO A 119 5.74 -2.26 -8.26
N THR A 120 4.43 -2.04 -8.36
CA THR A 120 3.92 -0.71 -8.71
C THR A 120 4.15 0.23 -7.54
N LEU A 121 4.74 1.37 -7.87
CA LEU A 121 4.94 2.44 -6.91
C LEU A 121 3.59 3.12 -6.73
N ASP A 122 2.89 2.74 -5.68
CA ASP A 122 1.60 3.31 -5.27
C ASP A 122 1.77 3.97 -3.89
N LEU A 123 0.79 4.76 -3.44
CA LEU A 123 0.86 5.45 -2.15
C LEU A 123 1.12 4.47 -0.98
N VAL A 124 0.46 3.32 -0.98
CA VAL A 124 0.65 2.28 0.06
C VAL A 124 2.08 1.75 0.05
N THR A 125 2.66 1.53 -1.13
CA THR A 125 4.04 1.07 -1.26
C THR A 125 5.02 2.10 -0.70
N VAL A 126 4.78 3.39 -0.99
CA VAL A 126 5.60 4.48 -0.41
C VAL A 126 5.48 4.50 1.10
N VAL A 127 4.26 4.37 1.66
CA VAL A 127 4.06 4.30 3.11
C VAL A 127 4.73 3.08 3.72
N ALA A 128 4.59 1.92 3.07
CA ALA A 128 5.12 0.65 3.52
C ALA A 128 6.65 0.60 3.53
N VAL A 129 7.31 1.31 2.61
CA VAL A 129 8.78 1.31 2.50
C VAL A 129 9.39 2.52 3.20
N VAL A 130 8.99 3.73 2.82
CA VAL A 130 9.62 4.97 3.29
C VAL A 130 9.20 5.29 4.71
N LEU A 131 7.90 5.27 4.98
CA LEU A 131 7.37 5.71 6.28
C LEU A 131 7.69 4.70 7.40
N SER A 132 7.69 3.41 7.09
CA SER A 132 8.15 2.38 8.04
C SER A 132 9.63 2.53 8.39
N LEU A 133 10.48 2.87 7.41
CA LEU A 133 11.89 3.12 7.64
C LEU A 133 12.11 4.40 8.47
N LEU A 134 11.35 5.46 8.18
CA LEU A 134 11.35 6.68 9.00
C LEU A 134 10.87 6.40 10.43
N ALA A 135 9.86 5.56 10.60
CA ALA A 135 9.32 5.19 11.91
C ALA A 135 10.37 4.45 12.76
N ILE A 136 11.08 3.51 12.16
CA ILE A 136 12.20 2.82 12.81
C ILE A 136 13.32 3.80 13.16
N LEU A 137 13.64 4.72 12.25
CA LEU A 137 14.68 5.73 12.45
C LEU A 137 14.37 6.60 13.69
N PHE A 138 13.12 7.06 13.82
CA PHE A 138 12.72 7.85 14.98
C PHE A 138 12.61 7.03 16.25
N ALA A 139 12.14 5.78 16.16
CA ALA A 139 12.01 4.90 17.32
C ALA A 139 13.36 4.48 17.93
N TYR A 140 14.41 4.29 17.12
CA TYR A 140 15.73 3.97 17.67
C TYR A 140 16.37 5.19 18.36
N ASP A 141 16.25 6.38 17.77
CA ASP A 141 16.76 7.63 18.37
C ASP A 141 16.02 7.97 19.68
N ALA A 142 14.72 7.66 19.77
CA ALA A 142 13.91 7.98 20.93
C ALA A 142 14.40 7.32 22.24
N VAL A 143 15.02 6.14 22.22
CA VAL A 143 15.47 5.47 23.45
C VAL A 143 16.99 5.36 23.50
N VAL A 144 17.61 4.74 22.49
CA VAL A 144 19.05 4.49 22.50
C VAL A 144 19.83 5.80 22.19
N GLY A 145 19.24 6.72 21.42
CA GLY A 145 19.76 8.08 21.23
C GLY A 145 19.94 8.79 22.58
N GLU A 146 18.89 8.86 23.39
CA GLU A 146 18.94 9.49 24.71
C GLU A 146 19.78 8.72 25.74
N LYS A 147 19.83 7.39 25.64
CA LYS A 147 20.62 6.54 26.54
C LYS A 147 22.12 6.84 26.41
N GLU A 148 22.61 7.01 25.19
CA GLU A 148 24.01 7.37 24.93
C GLU A 148 24.32 8.83 25.28
N MET A 149 23.35 9.75 25.19
CA MET A 149 23.51 11.14 25.62
C MET A 149 23.43 11.30 27.15
N GLY A 150 23.10 10.25 27.89
CA GLY A 150 22.91 10.30 29.34
C GLY A 150 21.60 10.98 29.79
N THR A 151 20.88 11.64 28.88
CA THR A 151 19.62 12.34 29.16
C THR A 151 18.56 11.42 29.75
N LEU A 152 18.51 10.15 29.31
CA LEU A 152 17.54 9.19 29.82
C LEU A 152 17.75 8.87 31.32
N ARG A 153 19.01 8.83 31.77
CA ARG A 153 19.33 8.65 33.20
C ARG A 153 18.92 9.85 34.03
N LEU A 154 19.09 11.07 33.50
CA LEU A 154 18.70 12.32 34.16
C LEU A 154 17.17 12.48 34.27
N VAL A 155 16.41 12.02 33.27
CA VAL A 155 14.94 12.04 33.34
C VAL A 155 14.43 11.03 34.37
N LEU A 156 15.07 9.85 34.46
CA LEU A 156 14.70 8.79 35.40
C LEU A 156 15.15 9.04 36.85
N SER A 157 16.08 9.98 37.10
CA SER A 157 16.42 10.40 38.46
C SER A 157 15.37 11.32 39.09
N ASN A 158 14.48 11.90 38.28
CA ASN A 158 13.30 12.60 38.76
C ASN A 158 12.14 11.61 39.03
N PRO A 159 11.18 11.95 39.91
CA PRO A 159 10.03 11.11 40.25
C PRO A 159 8.99 11.07 39.11
N VAL A 160 9.39 10.56 37.95
CA VAL A 160 8.53 10.40 36.77
C VAL A 160 8.35 8.91 36.51
N PRO A 161 7.09 8.41 36.46
CA PRO A 161 6.83 7.00 36.18
C PRO A 161 7.26 6.64 34.76
N ARG A 162 7.90 5.47 34.60
CA ARG A 162 8.47 5.00 33.33
C ARG A 162 7.43 4.87 32.23
N ASP A 163 6.22 4.47 32.57
CA ASP A 163 5.11 4.29 31.63
C ASP A 163 4.70 5.61 30.97
N LYS A 164 4.71 6.73 31.72
CA LYS A 164 4.39 8.06 31.17
C LYS A 164 5.46 8.57 30.22
N VAL A 165 6.73 8.22 30.46
CA VAL A 165 7.83 8.57 29.55
C VAL A 165 7.69 7.80 28.24
N LEU A 166 7.42 6.50 28.31
CA LEU A 166 7.26 5.65 27.12
C LEU A 166 6.04 6.07 26.28
N LEU A 167 4.89 6.30 26.93
CA LEU A 167 3.68 6.79 26.26
C LEU A 167 3.86 8.18 25.65
N GLY A 168 4.57 9.08 26.33
CA GLY A 168 4.88 10.41 25.80
C GLY A 168 5.72 10.33 24.51
N LYS A 169 6.74 9.45 24.49
CA LYS A 169 7.56 9.19 23.30
C LYS A 169 6.76 8.58 22.16
N TYR A 170 5.89 7.63 22.47
CA TYR A 170 5.01 7.01 21.49
C TYR A 170 4.05 8.00 20.83
N ILE A 171 3.36 8.83 21.63
CA ILE A 171 2.42 9.83 21.13
C ILE A 171 3.15 10.87 20.28
N ALA A 172 4.31 11.35 20.73
CA ALA A 172 5.12 12.29 19.98
C ALA A 172 5.60 11.72 18.64
N GLY A 173 6.08 10.47 18.63
CA GLY A 173 6.53 9.78 17.44
C GLY A 173 5.42 9.59 16.41
N ILE A 174 4.24 9.12 16.85
CA ILE A 174 3.07 8.98 15.96
C ILE A 174 2.58 10.32 15.46
N ALA A 175 2.49 11.34 16.33
CA ALA A 175 2.09 12.67 15.90
C ALA A 175 3.04 13.21 14.82
N CYS A 176 4.35 13.01 14.99
CA CYS A 176 5.35 13.40 14.01
C CYS A 176 5.18 12.63 12.68
N LEU A 177 5.01 11.31 12.72
CA LEU A 177 4.85 10.47 11.53
C LEU A 177 3.50 10.68 10.82
N SER A 178 2.47 11.11 11.54
CA SER A 178 1.17 11.43 10.97
C SER A 178 1.22 12.64 10.03
N ILE A 179 2.17 13.56 10.21
CA ILE A 179 2.28 14.77 9.37
C ILE A 179 2.71 14.42 7.94
N PRO A 180 3.85 13.73 7.69
CA PRO A 180 4.20 13.27 6.36
C PRO A 180 3.12 12.37 5.74
N LEU A 181 2.46 11.54 6.55
CA LEU A 181 1.37 10.68 6.08
C LEU A 181 0.18 11.51 5.58
N LEU A 182 -0.33 12.43 6.39
CA LEU A 182 -1.44 13.32 6.02
C LEU A 182 -1.11 14.13 4.77
N LEU A 183 0.09 14.69 4.72
CA LEU A 183 0.54 15.51 3.60
C LEU A 183 0.68 14.67 2.31
N SER A 184 1.07 13.41 2.42
CA SER A 184 1.08 12.45 1.30
C SER A 184 -0.33 12.18 0.76
N PHE A 185 -1.32 11.98 1.63
CA PHE A 185 -2.71 11.79 1.20
C PHE A 185 -3.28 13.07 0.56
N VAL A 186 -3.01 14.24 1.15
CA VAL A 186 -3.47 15.53 0.61
C VAL A 186 -2.85 15.80 -0.75
N THR A 187 -1.54 15.56 -0.92
CA THR A 187 -0.86 15.74 -2.21
C THR A 187 -1.40 14.79 -3.27
N ALA A 188 -1.68 13.53 -2.93
CA ALA A 188 -2.34 12.59 -3.85
C ALA A 188 -3.73 13.07 -4.28
N LEU A 189 -4.54 13.60 -3.35
CA LEU A 189 -5.85 14.18 -3.67
C LEU A 189 -5.75 15.39 -4.59
N ILE A 190 -4.81 16.30 -4.31
CA ILE A 190 -4.58 17.49 -5.15
C ILE A 190 -4.22 17.05 -6.59
N VAL A 191 -3.27 16.13 -6.76
CA VAL A 191 -2.87 15.64 -8.09
C VAL A 191 -4.06 15.01 -8.85
N MET A 192 -4.99 14.39 -8.13
CA MET A 192 -6.16 13.76 -8.72
C MET A 192 -7.22 14.79 -9.16
N GLU A 193 -7.46 15.84 -8.37
CA GLU A 193 -8.34 16.97 -8.73
C GLU A 193 -7.87 17.72 -9.98
N LEU A 194 -6.55 17.72 -10.25
CA LEU A 194 -6.03 18.28 -11.50
C LEU A 194 -6.45 17.48 -12.75
N SER A 195 -6.96 16.25 -12.59
CA SER A 195 -7.33 15.37 -13.70
C SER A 195 -8.86 15.36 -13.90
N PRO A 196 -9.39 15.93 -14.99
CA PRO A 196 -10.84 16.15 -15.19
C PRO A 196 -11.65 14.86 -15.34
N THR A 197 -10.98 13.72 -15.52
CA THR A 197 -11.59 12.41 -15.77
C THR A 197 -12.06 11.70 -14.49
N VAL A 198 -11.63 12.17 -13.32
CA VAL A 198 -11.87 11.47 -12.04
C VAL A 198 -12.98 12.15 -11.25
N SER A 199 -14.15 11.49 -11.16
CA SER A 199 -15.23 11.92 -10.25
C SER A 199 -15.21 11.09 -8.97
N LEU A 200 -14.91 11.74 -7.85
CA LEU A 200 -15.04 11.13 -6.52
C LEU A 200 -16.50 11.13 -6.09
N LYS A 201 -17.03 9.97 -5.69
CA LYS A 201 -18.32 9.90 -5.00
C LYS A 201 -18.10 10.10 -3.50
N VAL A 202 -19.14 10.58 -2.81
CA VAL A 202 -19.14 10.75 -1.34
C VAL A 202 -18.78 9.45 -0.60
N GLY A 203 -19.14 8.29 -1.16
CA GLY A 203 -18.78 6.97 -0.60
C GLY A 203 -17.28 6.65 -0.65
N ASP A 204 -16.51 7.27 -1.55
CA ASP A 204 -15.09 7.00 -1.71
C ASP A 204 -14.26 7.66 -0.60
N PHE A 205 -14.73 8.80 -0.06
CA PHE A 205 -14.08 9.48 1.07
C PHE A 205 -14.00 8.59 2.32
N GLY A 206 -15.05 7.80 2.59
CA GLY A 206 -15.04 6.84 3.70
C GLY A 206 -13.96 5.76 3.53
N ARG A 207 -13.76 5.28 2.29
CA ARG A 207 -12.73 4.29 1.96
C ARG A 207 -11.31 4.89 2.09
N ILE A 208 -11.12 6.14 1.66
CA ILE A 208 -9.85 6.87 1.80
C ILE A 208 -9.51 7.07 3.29
N GLY A 209 -10.48 7.47 4.11
CA GLY A 209 -10.29 7.63 5.56
C GLY A 209 -9.91 6.31 6.24
N LEU A 210 -10.57 5.21 5.86
CA LEU A 210 -10.24 3.87 6.36
C LEU A 210 -8.83 3.44 5.92
N MET A 211 -8.43 3.73 4.69
CA MET A 211 -7.09 3.49 4.18
C MET A 211 -6.02 4.27 4.93
N PHE A 212 -6.28 5.55 5.24
CA PHE A 212 -5.42 6.37 6.07
C PHE A 212 -5.25 5.77 7.48
N LEU A 213 -6.35 5.30 8.09
CA LEU A 213 -6.32 4.66 9.40
C LEU A 213 -5.46 3.37 9.39
N PHE A 214 -5.60 2.52 8.37
CA PHE A 214 -4.75 1.33 8.22
C PHE A 214 -3.27 1.70 8.06
N CYS A 215 -2.96 2.75 7.29
CA CYS A 215 -1.60 3.26 7.18
C CYS A 215 -1.05 3.77 8.51
N LEU A 216 -1.86 4.48 9.29
CA LEU A 216 -1.47 4.97 10.62
C LEU A 216 -1.20 3.81 11.59
N VAL A 217 -2.08 2.81 11.64
CA VAL A 217 -1.89 1.60 12.46
C VAL A 217 -0.64 0.84 12.05
N TYR A 218 -0.39 0.72 10.74
CA TYR A 218 0.81 0.08 10.21
C TYR A 218 2.09 0.80 10.69
N VAL A 219 2.15 2.12 10.52
CA VAL A 219 3.31 2.93 10.96
C VAL A 219 3.48 2.88 12.47
N SER A 220 2.37 2.92 13.23
CA SER A 220 2.37 2.75 14.68
C SER A 220 2.98 1.41 15.10
N ALA A 221 2.62 0.30 14.44
CA ALA A 221 3.16 -1.02 14.73
C ALA A 221 4.68 -1.08 14.51
N PHE A 222 5.19 -0.49 13.42
CA PHE A 222 6.63 -0.39 13.18
C PHE A 222 7.35 0.48 14.21
N PHE A 223 6.73 1.59 14.63
CA PHE A 223 7.28 2.44 15.68
C PHE A 223 7.35 1.72 17.03
N LEU A 224 6.31 0.96 17.40
CA LEU A 224 6.29 0.14 18.61
C LEU A 224 7.36 -0.97 18.57
N LEU A 225 7.50 -1.66 17.44
CA LEU A 225 8.59 -2.62 17.23
C LEU A 225 9.95 -1.93 17.43
N GLY A 226 10.11 -0.75 16.84
CA GLY A 226 11.23 0.14 17.07
C GLY A 226 11.55 0.34 18.56
N LEU A 227 10.57 0.80 19.33
CA LEU A 227 10.72 1.03 20.77
C LEU A 227 11.05 -0.26 21.54
N LEU A 228 10.45 -1.40 21.17
CA LEU A 228 10.71 -2.69 21.81
C LEU A 228 12.17 -3.14 21.64
N PHE A 229 12.71 -3.10 20.42
CA PHE A 229 14.12 -3.45 20.18
C PHE A 229 15.09 -2.44 20.80
N SER A 230 14.72 -1.17 20.77
CA SER A 230 15.48 -0.06 21.35
C SER A 230 15.58 -0.17 22.87
N SER A 231 14.52 -0.62 23.56
CA SER A 231 14.56 -0.88 25.00
C SER A 231 15.44 -2.06 25.41
N ARG A 232 15.52 -3.11 24.58
CA ARG A 232 16.34 -4.31 24.86
C ARG A 232 17.82 -4.11 24.57
N THR A 233 18.17 -3.24 23.64
CA THR A 233 19.55 -3.11 23.16
C THR A 233 20.28 -1.97 23.86
N SER A 234 21.56 -2.16 24.20
CA SER A 234 22.37 -1.13 24.87
C SER A 234 23.31 -0.35 23.95
N ARG A 235 23.60 -0.84 22.73
CA ARG A 235 24.49 -0.19 21.75
C ARG A 235 23.68 0.37 20.56
N ARG A 236 23.92 1.63 20.16
CA ARG A 236 23.22 2.24 18.98
C ARG A 236 23.39 1.44 17.70
N SER A 237 24.62 1.03 17.37
CA SER A 237 24.92 0.33 16.12
C SER A 237 24.20 -1.01 16.02
N THR A 238 24.19 -1.81 17.10
CA THR A 238 23.50 -3.10 17.14
C THR A 238 21.98 -2.95 17.06
N CYS A 239 21.42 -1.92 17.70
CA CYS A 239 19.98 -1.66 17.66
C CYS A 239 19.51 -1.33 16.24
N LEU A 240 20.21 -0.43 15.56
CA LEU A 240 19.88 -0.02 14.19
C LEU A 240 20.02 -1.21 13.24
N ALA A 241 21.09 -2.00 13.36
CA ALA A 241 21.30 -3.19 12.54
C ALA A 241 20.16 -4.22 12.72
N LEU A 242 19.77 -4.53 13.95
CA LEU A 242 18.66 -5.46 14.23
C LEU A 242 17.33 -4.94 13.68
N LEU A 243 17.06 -3.65 13.81
CA LEU A 243 15.84 -3.03 13.29
C LEU A 243 15.78 -3.06 11.77
N LEU A 244 16.90 -2.82 11.08
CA LEU A 244 16.96 -2.94 9.62
C LEU A 244 16.75 -4.39 9.15
N VAL A 245 17.35 -5.38 9.84
CA VAL A 245 17.13 -6.80 9.53
C VAL A 245 15.65 -7.16 9.72
N CYS A 246 15.06 -6.75 10.83
CA CYS A 246 13.64 -6.94 11.12
C CYS A 246 12.77 -6.29 10.02
N TRP A 247 13.09 -5.06 9.64
CA TRP A 247 12.41 -4.33 8.57
C TRP A 247 12.47 -5.07 7.22
N VAL A 248 13.65 -5.52 6.78
CA VAL A 248 13.81 -6.29 5.54
C VAL A 248 12.96 -7.55 5.59
N LEU A 249 12.95 -8.25 6.73
CA LEU A 249 12.15 -9.45 6.91
C LEU A 249 10.66 -9.15 6.72
N PHE A 250 10.13 -8.15 7.42
CA PHE A 250 8.68 -7.84 7.37
C PHE A 250 8.23 -7.17 6.06
N VAL A 251 9.02 -6.25 5.50
CA VAL A 251 8.61 -5.45 4.34
C VAL A 251 8.95 -6.14 3.01
N VAL A 252 10.04 -6.91 2.96
CA VAL A 252 10.51 -7.54 1.71
C VAL A 252 10.29 -9.05 1.71
N ILE A 253 10.68 -9.75 2.77
CA ILE A 253 10.66 -11.22 2.78
C ILE A 253 9.23 -11.75 2.92
N VAL A 254 8.45 -11.26 3.90
CA VAL A 254 7.08 -11.73 4.15
C VAL A 254 6.16 -11.67 2.92
N PRO A 255 6.02 -10.54 2.18
CA PRO A 255 5.12 -10.51 1.04
C PRO A 255 5.56 -11.43 -0.10
N ASN A 256 6.87 -11.52 -0.36
CA ASN A 256 7.41 -12.38 -1.40
C ASN A 256 7.26 -13.87 -1.03
N ALA A 257 7.63 -14.23 0.20
CA ALA A 257 7.46 -15.58 0.72
C ALA A 257 5.99 -16.00 0.71
N GLY A 258 5.06 -15.09 1.04
CA GLY A 258 3.63 -15.34 0.97
C GLY A 258 3.16 -15.80 -0.42
N LEU A 259 3.69 -15.20 -1.50
CA LEU A 259 3.35 -15.60 -2.86
C LEU A 259 3.94 -16.98 -3.22
N TYR A 260 5.15 -17.27 -2.78
CA TYR A 260 5.77 -18.59 -2.99
C TYR A 260 5.04 -19.69 -2.22
N VAL A 261 4.68 -19.43 -0.96
CA VAL A 261 3.92 -20.36 -0.13
C VAL A 261 2.53 -20.58 -0.71
N ALA A 262 1.84 -19.51 -1.12
CA ALA A 262 0.51 -19.62 -1.74
C ALA A 262 0.52 -20.51 -2.99
N LYS A 263 1.51 -20.34 -3.88
CA LYS A 263 1.68 -21.20 -5.07
C LYS A 263 1.94 -22.67 -4.72
N ARG A 264 2.59 -22.93 -3.59
CA ARG A 264 2.92 -24.30 -3.15
C ARG A 264 1.74 -24.98 -2.45
N VAL A 265 0.98 -24.24 -1.66
CA VAL A 265 -0.18 -24.75 -0.90
C VAL A 265 -1.39 -24.92 -1.83
N TYR A 266 -1.61 -23.97 -2.74
CA TYR A 266 -2.63 -24.03 -3.78
C TYR A 266 -1.94 -24.03 -5.14
N PRO A 267 -1.40 -25.16 -5.62
CA PRO A 267 -0.94 -25.26 -6.99
C PRO A 267 -2.15 -25.00 -7.88
N THR A 268 -2.19 -23.83 -8.51
CA THR A 268 -3.28 -23.47 -9.43
C THR A 268 -3.27 -24.47 -10.58
N VAL A 269 -4.18 -25.44 -10.53
CA VAL A 269 -4.53 -26.34 -11.64
C VAL A 269 -5.22 -25.52 -12.72
N LEU A 270 -4.44 -24.77 -13.47
CA LEU A 270 -4.88 -24.09 -14.70
C LEU A 270 -4.68 -25.04 -15.88
N LYS A 271 -5.53 -26.06 -15.95
CA LYS A 271 -5.88 -26.78 -17.19
C LYS A 271 -7.36 -27.09 -17.15
N CYS A 272 -8.20 -26.13 -17.52
CA CYS A 272 -9.50 -26.48 -18.07
C CYS A 272 -9.22 -26.95 -19.51
N THR A 273 -9.04 -28.25 -19.69
CA THR A 273 -9.28 -28.89 -20.98
C THR A 273 -10.74 -28.61 -21.35
N PRO A 274 -11.03 -28.00 -22.52
CA PRO A 274 -12.42 -27.86 -22.97
C PRO A 274 -12.98 -29.27 -23.21
N TYR A 275 -13.87 -29.73 -22.33
CA TYR A 275 -14.50 -31.06 -22.40
C TYR A 275 -15.72 -31.08 -23.35
N PHE A 276 -15.73 -30.24 -24.38
CA PHE A 276 -16.81 -30.22 -25.39
C PHE A 276 -16.21 -30.21 -26.80
N GLY A 277 -15.71 -31.37 -27.22
CA GLY A 277 -15.15 -31.57 -28.56
C GLY A 277 -15.17 -33.02 -29.08
N GLN A 278 -15.80 -33.96 -28.37
CA GLN A 278 -15.93 -35.35 -28.84
C GLN A 278 -17.32 -35.89 -28.56
N LYS A 279 -18.21 -35.74 -29.55
CA LYS A 279 -19.25 -36.70 -29.99
C LYS A 279 -20.38 -35.96 -30.70
N PHE A 280 -20.18 -35.65 -31.97
CA PHE A 280 -21.22 -35.75 -32.98
C PHE A 280 -20.53 -36.13 -34.29
N GLY A 281 -20.32 -37.43 -34.43
CA GLY A 281 -19.75 -38.10 -35.58
C GLY A 281 -20.33 -39.51 -35.61
N SER A 282 -21.55 -39.60 -36.16
CA SER A 282 -22.18 -40.79 -36.72
C SER A 282 -23.43 -40.33 -37.46
#